data_AF-A0A1B8QLU5-F1
#
_entry.id   AF-A0A1B8QLU5-F1
#
_cell.length_a   1.000
_cell.length_b   1.000
_cell.length_c   1.000
_cell.angle_alpha   90.00
_cell.angle_beta   90.00
_cell.angle_gamma   90.00
#
_symmetry.space_group_name_H-M   'P 1'
#
loop_
_entity.id
_entity.type
_entity.pdbx_description
1 polymer ?
#
loop_
_entity_poly.entity_id
_entity_poly.type
_entity_poly.pdbx_seq_one_letter_code
_entity_poly.pdbx_strand_id
1 'polypeptide(L)'
;MDFSWGDGVGIFYYPNNQVKEIEIYSPNSAFYMQGVDIFSVNLEKLKDILHGINKKYKIDDDGLCIDDGVLIFYMPDCPKSGDLSNIESVLIREHCNST
;
A
#
# COMPACT_ATOMS: atom_id res chain seq x y z
N MET A 1 19.47 -3.98 -14.48
CA MET A 1 18.90 -2.68 -14.84
C MET A 1 18.14 -2.24 -13.61
N ASP A 2 18.67 -1.25 -12.89
CA ASP A 2 17.94 -0.63 -11.79
C ASP A 2 16.94 0.35 -12.41
N PHE A 3 15.65 0.03 -12.28
CA PHE A 3 14.60 0.99 -12.58
C PHE A 3 14.46 1.91 -11.37
N SER A 4 15.13 3.05 -11.40
CA SER A 4 14.74 4.17 -10.55
C SER A 4 13.50 4.79 -11.19
N TRP A 5 12.33 4.38 -10.72
CA TRP A 5 11.13 5.09 -11.10
C TRP A 5 11.15 6.43 -10.34
N GLY A 6 11.13 7.56 -11.07
CA GLY A 6 10.85 8.85 -10.44
C GLY A 6 9.48 8.81 -9.77
N ASP A 7 9.22 9.81 -8.92
CA ASP A 7 7.90 10.08 -8.32
C ASP A 7 6.75 9.66 -9.24
N GLY A 8 5.89 8.71 -8.84
CA GLY A 8 4.89 8.24 -9.79
C GLY A 8 4.01 7.07 -9.40
N VAL A 9 3.37 6.57 -10.46
CA VAL A 9 2.47 5.43 -10.44
C VAL A 9 3.08 4.36 -11.36
N GLY A 10 3.42 3.21 -10.81
CA GLY A 10 3.81 2.01 -11.55
C GLY A 10 2.56 1.21 -11.90
N ILE A 11 2.42 0.78 -13.15
CA ILE A 11 1.33 -0.11 -13.57
C ILE A 11 1.95 -1.38 -14.14
N PHE A 12 1.67 -2.49 -13.48
CA PHE A 12 2.16 -3.82 -13.84
C PHE A 12 1.05 -4.61 -14.51
N TYR A 13 1.41 -5.34 -15.57
CA TYR A 13 0.46 -6.11 -16.39
C TYR A 13 0.80 -7.60 -16.37
N TYR A 14 -0.22 -8.42 -16.49
CA TYR A 14 -0.07 -9.82 -16.87
C TYR A 14 0.36 -9.96 -18.34
N PRO A 15 0.89 -11.12 -18.76
CA PRO A 15 1.26 -11.37 -20.16
C PRO A 15 0.10 -11.23 -21.17
N ASN A 16 -1.15 -11.30 -20.70
CA ASN A 16 -2.36 -11.09 -21.51
C ASN A 16 -2.81 -9.61 -21.57
N ASN A 17 -1.97 -8.68 -21.13
CA ASN A 17 -2.22 -7.23 -21.05
C ASN A 17 -3.32 -6.79 -20.08
N GLN A 18 -3.78 -7.66 -19.16
CA GLN A 18 -4.62 -7.23 -18.03
C GLN A 18 -3.78 -6.54 -16.95
N VAL A 19 -4.34 -5.51 -16.31
CA VAL A 19 -3.67 -4.83 -15.18
C VAL A 19 -3.60 -5.81 -14.01
N LYS A 20 -2.38 -6.09 -13.57
CA LYS A 20 -2.10 -6.96 -12.43
C LYS A 20 -2.07 -6.18 -11.12
N GLU A 21 -1.34 -5.07 -11.13
CA GLU A 21 -1.03 -4.30 -9.93
C GLU A 21 -0.73 -2.85 -10.30
N ILE A 22 -1.18 -1.92 -9.45
CA ILE A 22 -0.82 -0.52 -9.51
C ILE A 22 -0.07 -0.20 -8.23
N GLU A 23 1.15 0.32 -8.34
CA GLU A 23 1.91 0.81 -7.21
C GLU A 23 1.95 2.33 -7.26
N ILE A 24 1.58 2.96 -6.15
CA ILE A 24 1.70 4.40 -5.93
C ILE A 24 2.85 4.60 -4.96
N TYR A 25 3.93 5.24 -5.40
CA TYR A 25 5.13 5.47 -4.59
C TYR A 25 5.66 6.87 -4.92
N SER A 26 5.94 7.71 -3.93
CA SER A 26 6.73 8.95 -4.13
C SER A 26 6.86 9.75 -2.83
N PRO A 27 7.98 10.50 -2.64
CA PRO A 27 8.07 11.63 -1.70
C PRO A 27 7.08 12.79 -1.93
N ASN A 28 6.41 12.87 -3.09
CA ASN A 28 5.47 13.95 -3.48
C ASN A 28 4.08 13.44 -3.91
N SER A 29 3.83 12.14 -3.94
CA SER A 29 2.48 11.61 -4.19
C SER A 29 1.61 11.81 -2.96
N ALA A 30 0.30 12.00 -3.17
CA ALA A 30 -0.68 12.00 -2.11
C ALA A 30 -1.68 10.87 -2.34
N PHE A 31 -1.94 10.08 -1.30
CA PHE A 31 -2.96 9.04 -1.32
C PHE A 31 -3.90 9.27 -0.15
N TYR A 32 -5.11 9.74 -0.45
CA TYR A 32 -6.07 10.11 0.59
C TYR A 32 -7.01 8.96 0.93
N MET A 33 -7.09 8.64 2.23
CA MET A 33 -8.12 7.76 2.77
C MET A 33 -8.78 8.46 3.96
N GLN A 34 -10.12 8.56 3.95
CA GLN A 34 -10.88 9.31 4.96
C GLN A 34 -10.42 10.77 5.13
N GLY A 35 -9.97 11.40 4.03
CA GLY A 35 -9.47 12.78 4.04
C GLY A 35 -8.06 12.95 4.63
N VAL A 36 -7.38 11.86 5.00
CA VAL A 36 -6.00 11.86 5.49
C VAL A 36 -5.07 11.41 4.37
N ASP A 37 -4.01 12.17 4.11
CA ASP A 37 -2.93 11.72 3.24
C ASP A 37 -2.13 10.61 3.95
N ILE A 38 -2.15 9.42 3.37
CA ILE A 38 -1.61 8.22 3.97
C ILE A 38 -0.09 8.18 3.92
N PHE A 39 0.53 8.80 2.92
CA PHE A 39 2.01 8.91 2.89
C PHE A 39 2.56 9.84 3.97
N SER A 40 1.71 10.68 4.55
CA SER A 40 2.05 11.59 5.66
C SER A 40 1.86 10.97 7.05
N VAL A 41 1.49 9.68 7.15
CA VAL A 41 1.25 9.01 8.44
C VAL A 41 2.07 7.72 8.61
N ASN A 42 2.21 7.30 9.86
CA ASN A 42 2.85 6.03 10.22
C ASN A 42 1.82 4.90 10.43
N LEU A 43 2.33 3.69 10.66
CA LEU A 43 1.52 2.49 10.89
C LEU A 43 0.53 2.65 12.05
N GLU A 44 0.93 3.24 13.18
CA GLU A 44 0.04 3.51 14.32
C GLU A 44 -1.19 4.31 13.87
N LYS A 45 -0.97 5.42 13.18
CA LYS A 45 -2.05 6.29 12.73
C LYS A 45 -2.89 5.64 11.63
N LEU A 46 -2.29 4.83 10.77
CA LEU A 46 -3.02 4.04 9.79
C LEU A 46 -3.99 3.05 10.49
N LYS A 47 -3.54 2.36 11.54
CA LYS A 47 -4.39 1.45 12.34
C LYS A 47 -5.58 2.20 12.94
N ASP A 48 -5.38 3.40 13.47
CA ASP A 48 -6.47 4.25 13.99
C ASP A 48 -7.50 4.59 12.91
N ILE A 49 -7.05 4.98 11.72
CA ILE A 49 -7.93 5.30 10.59
C ILE A 49 -8.76 4.06 10.22
N LEU A 50 -8.10 2.90 10.06
CA LEU A 50 -8.75 1.64 9.73
C LEU A 50 -9.75 1.19 10.81
N HIS A 51 -9.41 1.36 12.08
CA HIS A 51 -10.33 1.11 13.18
C HIS A 51 -11.56 2.02 13.13
N GLY A 52 -11.36 3.31 12.84
CA GLY A 52 -12.44 4.29 12.70
C GLY A 52 -13.45 3.96 11.60
N ILE A 53 -13.04 3.23 10.57
CA ILE A 53 -13.92 2.73 9.50
C ILE A 53 -14.28 1.23 9.63
N ASN A 54 -14.00 0.62 10.80
CA ASN A 54 -14.24 -0.80 11.09
C ASN A 54 -13.67 -1.74 10.00
N LYS A 55 -12.49 -1.41 9.47
CA LYS A 55 -11.81 -2.18 8.43
C LYS A 55 -10.85 -3.18 9.07
N LYS A 56 -11.02 -4.45 8.73
CA LYS A 56 -10.08 -5.51 9.13
C LYS A 56 -8.82 -5.43 8.28
N TYR A 57 -7.68 -5.75 8.89
CA TYR A 57 -6.40 -5.79 8.22
C TYR A 57 -5.56 -6.97 8.72
N LYS A 58 -4.56 -7.34 7.93
CA LYS A 58 -3.49 -8.28 8.28
C LYS A 58 -2.15 -7.61 8.03
N ILE A 59 -1.16 -7.89 8.87
CA ILE A 59 0.22 -7.50 8.60
C ILE A 59 0.99 -8.75 8.17
N ASP A 60 1.72 -8.66 7.08
CA ASP A 60 2.63 -9.68 6.57
C ASP A 60 3.94 -9.05 6.06
N ASP A 61 4.79 -9.83 5.40
CA ASP A 61 6.11 -9.40 4.94
C ASP A 61 6.05 -8.27 3.89
N ASP A 62 4.93 -8.15 3.17
CA ASP A 62 4.70 -7.09 2.18
C ASP A 62 4.13 -5.80 2.83
N GLY A 63 3.71 -5.85 4.10
CA GLY A 63 3.20 -4.69 4.84
C GLY A 63 1.82 -4.90 5.43
N LEU A 64 0.98 -3.86 5.44
CA LEU A 64 -0.40 -3.93 5.94
C LEU A 64 -1.38 -4.14 4.80
N CYS A 65 -2.07 -5.26 4.81
CA CYS A 65 -3.01 -5.71 3.79
C CYS A 65 -4.46 -5.52 4.27
N ILE A 66 -5.31 -4.95 3.42
CA ILE A 66 -6.77 -4.91 3.57
C ILE A 66 -7.46 -5.49 2.34
N ASP A 67 -8.77 -5.77 2.46
CA ASP A 67 -9.59 -6.31 1.38
C ASP A 67 -8.98 -7.55 0.72
N ASP A 68 -8.66 -8.55 1.55
CA ASP A 68 -8.05 -9.82 1.13
C ASP A 68 -6.77 -9.67 0.29
N GLY A 69 -6.00 -8.61 0.56
CA GLY A 69 -4.72 -8.35 -0.10
C GLY A 69 -4.83 -7.51 -1.38
N VAL A 70 -6.02 -6.95 -1.67
CA VAL A 70 -6.22 -5.99 -2.76
C VAL A 70 -5.47 -4.70 -2.52
N LEU A 71 -5.51 -4.17 -1.30
CA LEU A 71 -4.82 -2.94 -0.96
C LEU A 71 -3.74 -3.23 0.09
N ILE A 72 -2.50 -2.89 -0.25
CA ILE A 72 -1.33 -3.13 0.58
C ILE A 72 -0.61 -1.81 0.80
N PHE A 73 -0.41 -1.45 2.06
CA PHE A 73 0.43 -0.35 2.47
C PHE A 73 1.83 -0.92 2.73
N TYR A 74 2.80 -0.57 1.90
CA TYR A 74 4.17 -1.08 1.98
C TYR A 74 5.00 -0.28 2.97
N MET A 75 5.68 -0.98 3.89
CA MET A 75 6.45 -0.41 4.99
C MET A 75 7.72 -1.26 5.22
N PRO A 76 8.80 -1.05 4.43
CA PRO A 76 9.97 -1.93 4.47
C PRO A 76 10.71 -1.91 5.81
N ASP A 77 10.62 -0.81 6.55
CA ASP A 77 11.22 -0.69 7.88
C ASP A 77 10.31 -1.17 9.03
N CYS A 78 9.11 -1.72 8.76
CA CYS A 78 8.22 -2.32 9.78
C CYS A 78 8.94 -3.28 10.75
N PRO A 79 9.82 -4.19 10.31
CA PRO A 79 10.51 -5.10 11.22
C PRO A 79 11.44 -4.39 12.23
N LYS A 80 11.90 -3.18 11.92
CA LYS A 80 12.83 -2.41 12.77
C LYS A 80 12.13 -1.34 13.59
N SER A 81 11.23 -0.59 12.96
CA SER A 81 10.60 0.61 13.52
C SER A 81 9.20 0.33 14.09
N GLY A 82 8.64 -0.85 13.84
CA GLY A 82 7.34 -1.27 14.38
C GLY A 82 6.22 -0.30 14.00
N ASP A 83 5.45 0.14 15.00
CA ASP A 83 4.29 1.01 14.79
C ASP A 83 4.64 2.43 14.32
N LEU A 84 5.92 2.81 14.39
CA LEU A 84 6.42 4.09 13.87
C LEU A 84 6.85 4.03 12.40
N SER A 85 6.70 2.89 11.74
CA SER A 85 7.08 2.76 10.33
C SER A 85 6.23 3.63 9.43
N ASN A 86 6.91 4.32 8.51
CA ASN A 86 6.28 5.13 7.49
C ASN A 86 5.89 4.27 6.29
N ILE A 87 4.83 4.70 5.63
CA ILE A 87 4.31 4.06 4.43
C ILE A 87 5.09 4.62 3.24
N GLU A 88 5.74 3.75 2.49
CA GLU A 88 6.57 4.16 1.34
C GLU A 88 5.84 4.00 0.01
N SER A 89 4.96 2.99 -0.09
CA SER A 89 4.12 2.80 -1.27
C SER A 89 2.76 2.20 -0.91
N VAL A 90 1.81 2.35 -1.83
CA VAL A 90 0.50 1.70 -1.77
C VAL A 90 0.32 0.86 -3.02
N LEU A 91 0.11 -0.43 -2.84
CA LEU A 91 -0.14 -1.37 -3.94
C LEU A 91 -1.65 -1.67 -4.00
N ILE A 92 -2.19 -1.58 -5.21
CA ILE A 92 -3.58 -1.91 -5.55
C ILE A 92 -3.53 -3.08 -6.52
N ARG A 93 -3.90 -4.26 -6.05
CA ARG A 93 -3.96 -5.51 -6.81
C ARG A 93 -5.37 -5.76 -7.31
N GLU A 94 -5.49 -6.43 -8.45
CA GLU A 94 -6.79 -6.97 -8.87
C GLU A 94 -7.24 -8.05 -7.87
N HIS A 95 -8.53 -8.07 -7.52
CA HIS A 95 -9.10 -9.18 -6.76
C HIS A 95 -8.97 -10.44 -7.62
N CYS A 96 -8.05 -11.35 -7.26
CA CYS A 96 -8.04 -12.68 -7.84
C CYS A 96 -9.30 -13.40 -7.34
N ASN A 97 -10.41 -13.28 -8.05
CA ASN A 97 -11.51 -14.22 -7.92
C ASN A 97 -10.93 -15.60 -8.25
N SER A 98 -10.66 -16.39 -7.22
CA SER A 98 -10.32 -17.79 -7.38
C SER A 98 -11.56 -18.48 -7.94
N THR A 99 -11.60 -18.66 -9.26
CA THR A 99 -12.56 -19.55 -9.95
C THR A 99 -12.23 -20.99 -9.65
#